data_AF-A0A182MF97-F1
#
_entry.id   AF-A0A182MF97-F1
#
_cell.length_a   1.000
_cell.length_b   1.000
_cell.length_c   1.000
_cell.angle_alpha   90.00
_cell.angle_beta   90.00
_cell.angle_gamma   90.00
#
_symmetry.space_group_name_H-M   'P 1'
#
loop_
_entity.id
_entity.type
_entity.pdbx_description
1 polymer ?
#
loop_
_entity_poly.entity_id
_entity_poly.type
_entity_poly.pdbx_seq_one_letter_code
_entity_poly.pdbx_strand_id
1 'polypeptide(L)'
;MTASLLWTLCLITCVSVSFLVRGAVVRQYTCDSYFQSWCQLHNATVHMDTEVQASVFPRVRQLGFIYGSIGNFSHTFNNQLFKAGVLRVFARGTRITHLTMPSTIEQLYLRDNGLQAVEIEPRTRYTLRYLRLQMNRLRSLARFEHLTQLLELNLCDNLIEVVALDTFATMPNLRQLILCGNHIKTFGSSTAVVLLPSLTHLDLGGNFLTRLPLERWQLPQLINLSVRDNLLTALDSSLIVRRFPLLRILDASANALDCHSYHEALQTFVNRSVVHLIDRRMCSVDDAIVLDREAAGRTNGIIPEDGGTTVMVEVRHLKERIFLQQRTIQQQRMEIEQLRANLTTLMEQFDLVAGPARALDPF
;
A
#
# COMPACT_ATOMS: atom_id res chain seq x y z
N MET A 1 -48.60 71.44 -43.67
CA MET A 1 -47.92 71.43 -42.35
C MET A 1 -48.17 70.09 -41.70
N THR A 2 -47.10 69.49 -41.17
CA THR A 2 -47.07 68.53 -40.05
C THR A 2 -47.77 67.17 -40.19
N ALA A 3 -46.94 66.18 -40.55
CA ALA A 3 -46.72 64.87 -39.92
C ALA A 3 -47.90 64.15 -39.23
N SER A 4 -48.32 63.06 -39.88
CA SER A 4 -49.03 61.92 -39.29
C SER A 4 -48.05 61.01 -38.54
N LEU A 5 -48.25 60.82 -37.23
CA LEU A 5 -47.78 59.65 -36.51
C LEU A 5 -48.75 58.49 -36.78
N LEU A 6 -48.26 57.36 -37.30
CA LEU A 6 -48.89 56.06 -37.14
C LEU A 6 -47.83 54.97 -37.31
N TRP A 7 -47.84 54.05 -36.35
CA TRP A 7 -46.91 52.96 -36.16
C TRP A 7 -47.03 51.90 -37.25
N THR A 8 -45.90 51.39 -37.74
CA THR A 8 -45.80 50.07 -38.37
C THR A 8 -44.49 49.40 -37.94
N LEU A 9 -44.62 48.32 -37.16
CA LEU A 9 -43.55 47.34 -36.99
C LEU A 9 -43.25 46.71 -38.35
N CYS A 10 -41.99 46.74 -38.77
CA CYS A 10 -41.51 45.94 -39.89
C CYS A 10 -40.26 45.17 -39.47
N LEU A 11 -40.32 43.85 -39.69
CA LEU A 11 -39.28 42.88 -39.39
C LEU A 11 -37.98 43.21 -40.12
N ILE A 12 -36.85 43.08 -39.42
CA ILE A 12 -35.55 42.85 -40.06
C ILE A 12 -35.06 41.48 -39.61
N THR A 13 -35.06 40.57 -40.57
CA THR A 13 -34.46 39.25 -40.53
C THR A 13 -32.94 39.38 -40.42
N CYS A 14 -32.36 38.95 -39.29
CA CYS A 14 -30.93 38.74 -39.20
C CYS A 14 -30.59 37.41 -39.89
N VAL A 15 -30.05 37.49 -41.11
CA VAL A 15 -29.45 36.36 -41.81
C VAL A 15 -28.25 35.87 -41.00
N SER A 16 -28.36 34.68 -40.41
CA SER A 16 -27.23 33.97 -39.83
C SER A 16 -26.35 33.44 -40.96
N VAL A 17 -25.27 34.15 -41.29
CA VAL A 17 -24.19 33.59 -42.09
C VAL A 17 -23.44 32.59 -41.21
N SER A 18 -23.71 31.32 -41.43
CA SER A 18 -23.05 30.19 -40.77
C SER A 18 -21.59 30.10 -41.23
N PHE A 19 -20.68 30.79 -40.56
CA PHE A 19 -19.27 30.42 -40.63
C PHE A 19 -19.02 29.27 -39.66
N LEU A 20 -18.91 28.06 -40.22
CA LEU A 20 -18.43 26.86 -39.56
C LEU A 20 -16.93 27.03 -39.23
N VAL A 21 -16.62 27.75 -38.16
CA VAL A 21 -15.31 27.62 -37.52
C VAL A 21 -15.42 26.40 -36.59
N ARG A 22 -14.85 25.27 -36.98
CA ARG A 22 -14.59 24.15 -36.06
C ARG A 22 -13.56 24.63 -35.03
N GLY A 23 -14.01 25.37 -34.02
CA GLY A 23 -13.20 25.69 -32.85
C GLY A 23 -12.98 24.43 -32.05
N ALA A 24 -11.75 23.90 -32.05
CA ALA A 24 -11.37 22.87 -31.10
C ALA A 24 -11.44 23.47 -29.69
N VAL A 25 -12.29 22.91 -28.82
CA VAL A 25 -12.38 23.34 -27.43
C VAL A 25 -11.13 22.85 -26.70
N VAL A 26 -10.22 23.78 -26.38
CA VAL A 26 -9.03 23.50 -25.57
C VAL A 26 -9.42 23.60 -24.09
N ARG A 27 -9.21 22.54 -23.31
CA ARG A 27 -9.40 22.56 -21.85
C ARG A 27 -8.13 23.09 -21.19
N GLN A 28 -8.21 24.26 -20.56
CA GLN A 28 -7.09 24.84 -19.83
C GLN A 28 -7.26 24.60 -18.33
N TYR A 29 -6.35 23.83 -17.74
CA TYR A 29 -6.33 23.60 -16.30
C TYR A 29 -5.54 24.71 -15.62
N THR A 30 -6.17 25.38 -14.65
CA THR A 30 -5.54 26.41 -13.83
C THR A 30 -5.49 25.93 -12.39
N CYS A 31 -4.46 26.32 -11.65
CA CYS A 31 -4.26 25.84 -10.29
C CYS A 31 -5.28 26.47 -9.35
N ASP A 32 -5.96 25.65 -8.54
CA ASP A 32 -6.87 26.15 -7.52
C ASP A 32 -6.10 26.82 -6.36
N SER A 33 -4.88 26.37 -6.12
CA SER A 33 -3.96 26.91 -5.11
C SER A 33 -2.53 26.84 -5.61
N TYR A 34 -1.74 27.89 -5.36
CA TYR A 34 -0.32 27.95 -5.68
C TYR A 34 0.47 28.16 -4.39
N PHE A 35 1.26 27.17 -3.98
CA PHE A 35 2.20 27.32 -2.86
C PHE A 35 3.51 26.63 -3.21
N GLN A 36 4.63 27.36 -3.16
CA GLN A 36 5.99 26.82 -3.37
C GLN A 36 6.16 25.90 -4.62
N SER A 37 5.59 26.28 -5.76
CA SER A 37 5.66 25.52 -7.04
C SER A 37 4.86 24.21 -7.10
N TRP A 38 3.92 24.02 -6.19
CA TRP A 38 2.89 22.98 -6.24
C TRP A 38 1.58 23.55 -6.80
N CYS A 39 0.99 22.82 -7.74
CA CYS A 39 -0.35 23.05 -8.27
C CYS A 39 -1.28 21.91 -7.90
N GLN A 40 -2.52 22.23 -7.50
CA GLN A 40 -3.58 21.27 -7.26
C GLN A 40 -4.77 21.57 -8.16
N LEU A 41 -5.32 20.52 -8.75
CA LEU A 41 -6.52 20.55 -9.58
C LEU A 41 -7.60 19.71 -8.92
N HIS A 42 -8.71 20.33 -8.56
CA HIS A 42 -9.88 19.62 -8.05
C HIS A 42 -10.84 19.25 -9.18
N ASN A 43 -11.45 18.07 -9.07
CA ASN A 43 -12.50 17.61 -9.96
C ASN A 43 -12.11 17.62 -11.46
N ALA A 44 -10.83 17.38 -11.77
CA ALA A 44 -10.37 17.27 -13.15
C ALA A 44 -11.01 16.05 -13.84
N THR A 45 -11.48 16.23 -15.08
CA THR A 45 -12.13 15.18 -15.87
C THR A 45 -11.41 14.98 -17.19
N VAL A 46 -10.76 13.82 -17.32
CA VAL A 46 -9.98 13.43 -18.49
C VAL A 46 -10.16 11.94 -18.73
N HIS A 47 -10.96 11.57 -19.72
CA HIS A 47 -11.30 10.17 -19.98
C HIS A 47 -10.59 9.61 -21.20
N MET A 48 -10.36 10.44 -22.22
CA MET A 48 -9.82 10.03 -23.51
C MET A 48 -8.54 10.77 -23.86
N ASP A 49 -7.63 10.09 -24.57
CA ASP A 49 -6.37 10.69 -25.03
C ASP A 49 -6.58 11.91 -25.95
N THR A 50 -7.70 11.98 -26.67
CA THR A 50 -8.07 13.16 -27.45
C THR A 50 -8.34 14.38 -26.57
N GLU A 51 -8.98 14.20 -25.40
CA GLU A 51 -9.18 15.27 -24.42
C GLU A 51 -7.85 15.68 -23.78
N VAL A 52 -6.97 14.71 -23.49
CA VAL A 52 -5.62 14.95 -22.97
C VAL A 52 -4.82 15.83 -23.95
N GLN A 53 -4.86 15.53 -25.24
CA GLN A 53 -4.15 16.29 -26.28
C GLN A 53 -4.70 17.71 -26.43
N ALA A 54 -6.00 17.89 -26.28
CA ALA A 54 -6.66 19.19 -26.26
C ALA A 54 -6.59 19.89 -24.89
N SER A 55 -5.84 19.34 -23.92
CA SER A 55 -5.68 19.93 -22.60
C SER A 55 -4.32 20.61 -22.44
N VAL A 56 -4.31 21.77 -21.78
CA VAL A 56 -3.08 22.47 -21.39
C VAL A 56 -2.95 22.40 -19.87
N PHE A 57 -1.92 21.68 -19.41
CA PHE A 57 -1.58 21.59 -17.99
C PHE A 57 -0.68 22.74 -17.54
N PRO A 58 -0.79 23.16 -16.27
CA PRO A 58 0.02 24.24 -15.72
C PRO A 58 1.51 23.83 -15.69
N ARG A 59 2.40 24.78 -16.02
CA ARG A 59 3.85 24.54 -16.01
C ARG A 59 4.40 24.54 -14.59
N VAL A 60 4.47 23.36 -13.98
CA VAL A 60 4.90 23.17 -12.60
C VAL A 60 5.70 21.87 -12.47
N ARG A 61 6.57 21.79 -11.45
CA ARG A 61 7.29 20.55 -11.15
C ARG A 61 6.43 19.53 -10.41
N GLN A 62 5.40 19.98 -9.71
CA GLN A 62 4.54 19.16 -8.88
C GLN A 62 3.07 19.44 -9.16
N LEU A 63 2.34 18.39 -9.54
CA LEU A 63 0.93 18.49 -9.91
C LEU A 63 0.09 17.46 -9.13
N GLY A 64 -0.93 17.94 -8.44
CA GLY A 64 -1.89 17.16 -7.69
C GLY A 64 -3.26 17.12 -8.38
N PHE A 65 -3.89 15.94 -8.43
CA PHE A 65 -5.27 15.75 -8.88
C PHE A 65 -6.11 15.23 -7.72
N ILE A 66 -7.10 16.01 -7.29
CA ILE A 66 -7.94 15.66 -6.15
C ILE A 66 -9.38 15.51 -6.59
N TYR A 67 -9.91 14.31 -6.42
CA TYR A 67 -11.22 13.94 -6.92
C TYR A 67 -11.34 14.14 -8.44
N GLY A 68 -12.54 13.94 -8.98
CA GLY A 68 -12.78 13.95 -10.42
C GLY A 68 -12.64 12.57 -11.05
N SER A 69 -12.39 12.55 -12.36
CA SER A 69 -12.35 11.31 -13.13
C SER A 69 -11.27 11.37 -14.19
N ILE A 70 -10.16 10.69 -13.93
CA ILE A 70 -9.07 10.45 -14.87
C ILE A 70 -9.17 8.99 -15.27
N GLY A 71 -9.50 8.70 -16.52
CA GLY A 71 -9.74 7.33 -16.98
C GLY A 71 -8.50 6.44 -16.82
N ASN A 72 -7.44 6.79 -17.55
CA ASN A 72 -6.17 6.08 -17.56
C ASN A 72 -5.00 7.05 -17.48
N PHE A 73 -3.94 6.64 -16.80
CA PHE A 73 -2.65 7.33 -16.82
C PHE A 73 -1.85 6.83 -18.04
N SER A 74 -2.26 7.27 -19.23
CA SER A 74 -1.77 6.78 -20.53
C SER A 74 -0.42 7.37 -20.94
N HIS A 75 0.22 6.81 -21.97
CA HIS A 75 1.40 7.43 -22.61
C HIS A 75 1.13 8.89 -23.03
N THR A 76 -0.05 9.18 -23.57
CA THR A 76 -0.43 10.53 -23.99
C THR A 76 -0.49 11.49 -22.80
N PHE A 77 -1.07 11.03 -21.68
CA PHE A 77 -1.10 11.78 -20.43
C PHE A 77 0.30 12.05 -19.88
N ASN A 78 1.14 11.00 -19.82
CA ASN A 78 2.54 11.10 -19.42
C ASN A 78 3.30 12.15 -20.23
N ASN A 79 3.12 12.15 -21.55
CA ASN A 79 3.77 13.08 -22.46
C ASN A 79 3.33 14.54 -22.22
N GLN A 80 2.04 14.77 -21.91
CA GLN A 80 1.57 16.12 -21.60
C GLN A 80 2.10 16.63 -20.26
N LEU A 81 2.14 15.77 -19.24
CA LEU A 81 2.75 16.11 -17.94
C LEU A 81 4.23 16.43 -18.09
N PHE A 82 4.95 15.66 -18.90
CA PHE A 82 6.36 15.93 -19.21
C PHE A 82 6.55 17.29 -19.91
N LYS A 83 5.71 17.62 -20.90
CA LYS A 83 5.75 18.94 -21.57
C LYS A 83 5.47 20.10 -20.60
N ALA A 84 4.68 19.85 -19.57
CA ALA A 84 4.42 20.81 -18.49
C ALA A 84 5.56 20.88 -17.44
N GLY A 85 6.59 20.05 -17.56
CA GLY A 85 7.73 20.02 -16.64
C GLY A 85 7.45 19.31 -15.32
N VAL A 86 6.40 18.49 -15.26
CA VAL A 86 5.98 17.77 -14.06
C VAL A 86 6.93 16.61 -13.79
N LEU A 87 7.49 16.58 -12.57
CA LEU A 87 8.37 15.52 -12.07
C LEU A 87 7.72 14.75 -10.91
N ARG A 88 6.70 15.32 -10.27
CA ARG A 88 6.00 14.76 -9.12
C ARG A 88 4.51 14.83 -9.35
N VAL A 89 3.85 13.69 -9.21
CA VAL A 89 2.40 13.59 -9.39
C VAL A 89 1.78 12.97 -8.15
N PHE A 90 0.74 13.63 -7.66
CA PHE A 90 -0.17 13.08 -6.67
C PHE A 90 -1.57 12.99 -7.29
N ALA A 91 -2.25 11.87 -7.13
CA ALA A 91 -3.65 11.75 -7.51
C ALA A 91 -4.41 10.95 -6.47
N ARG A 92 -5.55 11.48 -6.03
CA ARG A 92 -6.43 10.83 -5.05
C ARG A 92 -7.88 10.93 -5.47
N GLY A 93 -8.62 9.83 -5.40
CA GLY A 93 -10.05 9.81 -5.69
C GLY A 93 -10.36 10.10 -7.16
N THR A 94 -9.38 9.94 -8.06
CA THR A 94 -9.49 10.26 -9.49
C THR A 94 -9.98 9.09 -10.34
N ARG A 95 -10.26 7.93 -9.72
CA ARG A 95 -10.81 6.72 -10.37
C ARG A 95 -9.94 6.14 -11.49
N ILE A 96 -8.63 6.40 -11.47
CA ILE A 96 -7.68 5.84 -12.43
C ILE A 96 -7.73 4.31 -12.34
N THR A 97 -7.89 3.64 -13.48
CA THR A 97 -7.99 2.17 -13.53
C THR A 97 -6.76 1.49 -14.13
N HIS A 98 -6.06 2.16 -15.04
CA HIS A 98 -4.85 1.67 -15.67
C HIS A 98 -3.73 2.72 -15.59
N LEU A 99 -2.52 2.24 -15.29
CA LEU A 99 -1.31 3.05 -15.22
C LEU A 99 -0.29 2.53 -16.24
N THR A 100 0.03 3.34 -17.23
CA THR A 100 1.25 3.18 -18.02
C THR A 100 2.36 3.95 -17.33
N MET A 101 3.44 3.26 -16.94
CA MET A 101 4.48 3.86 -16.12
C MET A 101 5.19 5.02 -16.83
N PRO A 102 5.21 6.24 -16.24
CA PRO A 102 5.93 7.37 -16.80
C PRO A 102 7.45 7.20 -16.65
N SER A 103 8.23 7.47 -17.71
CA SER A 103 9.69 7.37 -17.68
C SER A 103 10.39 8.58 -17.07
N THR A 104 9.70 9.72 -16.99
CA THR A 104 10.28 11.03 -16.60
C THR A 104 9.91 11.48 -15.20
N ILE A 105 8.90 10.87 -14.58
CA ILE A 105 8.41 11.22 -13.24
C ILE A 105 9.31 10.58 -12.17
N GLU A 106 9.71 11.36 -11.17
CA GLU A 106 10.55 10.92 -10.05
C GLU A 106 9.71 10.41 -8.86
N GLN A 107 8.51 10.97 -8.66
CA GLN A 107 7.59 10.59 -7.58
C GLN A 107 6.17 10.47 -8.12
N LEU A 108 5.57 9.29 -7.95
CA LEU A 108 4.22 9.00 -8.41
C LEU A 108 3.39 8.39 -7.28
N TYR A 109 2.41 9.16 -6.81
CA TYR A 109 1.52 8.80 -5.71
C TYR A 109 0.08 8.75 -6.22
N LEU A 110 -0.51 7.55 -6.32
CA LEU A 110 -1.86 7.34 -6.86
C LEU A 110 -2.77 6.66 -5.83
N ARG A 111 -2.77 7.18 -4.60
CA ARG A 111 -3.59 6.67 -3.49
C ARG A 111 -5.08 6.69 -3.82
N ASP A 112 -5.85 5.71 -3.34
CA ASP A 112 -7.32 5.76 -3.33
C ASP A 112 -7.86 6.01 -4.75
N ASN A 113 -7.48 5.08 -5.64
CA ASN A 113 -7.94 5.03 -7.03
C ASN A 113 -8.54 3.64 -7.32
N GLY A 114 -8.85 3.39 -8.59
CA GLY A 114 -9.43 2.12 -9.04
C GLY A 114 -8.41 1.22 -9.73
N LEU A 115 -7.10 1.38 -9.46
CA LEU A 115 -6.04 0.83 -10.27
C LEU A 115 -6.06 -0.70 -10.22
N GLN A 116 -6.21 -1.32 -11.39
CA GLN A 116 -6.27 -2.78 -11.55
C GLN A 116 -5.06 -3.32 -12.32
N ALA A 117 -4.46 -2.49 -13.17
CA ALA A 117 -3.32 -2.87 -14.00
C ALA A 117 -2.26 -1.78 -14.05
N VAL A 118 -1.00 -2.19 -13.98
CA VAL A 118 0.17 -1.35 -14.17
C VAL A 118 1.03 -1.94 -15.26
N GLU A 119 1.29 -1.16 -16.30
CA GLU A 119 2.14 -1.51 -17.42
C GLU A 119 3.50 -0.84 -17.27
N ILE A 120 4.56 -1.65 -17.31
CA ILE A 120 5.95 -1.21 -17.23
C ILE A 120 6.68 -1.82 -18.41
N GLU A 121 7.18 -0.97 -19.30
CA GLU A 121 7.89 -1.39 -20.50
C GLU A 121 9.28 -1.90 -20.13
N PRO A 122 9.68 -3.09 -20.61
CA PRO A 122 11.03 -3.58 -20.40
C PRO A 122 12.02 -2.72 -21.17
N ARG A 123 13.25 -2.61 -20.65
CA ARG A 123 14.38 -1.86 -21.26
C ARG A 123 14.22 -0.33 -21.29
N THR A 124 13.09 0.22 -20.85
CA THR A 124 12.92 1.67 -20.63
C THR A 124 13.69 2.09 -19.39
N ARG A 125 14.36 3.25 -19.45
CA ARG A 125 15.04 3.86 -18.30
C ARG A 125 14.05 4.73 -17.55
N TYR A 126 13.68 4.29 -16.36
CA TYR A 126 12.80 5.03 -15.45
C TYR A 126 13.62 5.87 -14.47
N THR A 127 13.22 7.13 -14.25
CA THR A 127 13.79 8.02 -13.22
C THR A 127 13.09 7.90 -11.87
N LEU A 128 12.01 7.09 -11.80
CA LEU A 128 11.15 6.97 -10.64
C LEU A 128 11.91 6.47 -9.40
N ARG A 129 11.78 7.20 -8.30
CA ARG A 129 12.41 6.91 -7.00
C ARG A 129 11.39 6.50 -5.95
N TYR A 130 10.16 7.02 -6.01
CA TYR A 130 9.11 6.72 -5.05
C TYR A 130 7.81 6.41 -5.78
N LEU A 131 7.27 5.21 -5.53
CA LEU A 131 6.01 4.75 -6.11
C LEU A 131 5.06 4.34 -4.99
N ARG A 132 3.94 5.05 -4.88
CA ARG A 132 2.92 4.81 -3.86
C ARG A 132 1.58 4.57 -4.54
N LEU A 133 1.07 3.34 -4.44
CA LEU A 133 -0.17 2.88 -5.06
C LEU A 133 -1.14 2.30 -4.02
N GLN A 134 -1.08 2.80 -2.78
CA GLN A 134 -1.93 2.30 -1.71
C GLN A 134 -3.42 2.54 -1.96
N MET A 135 -4.28 1.71 -1.38
CA MET A 135 -5.74 1.80 -1.52
C MET A 135 -6.15 1.74 -3.00
N ASN A 136 -5.72 0.68 -3.69
CA ASN A 136 -6.09 0.39 -5.08
C ASN A 136 -6.64 -1.04 -5.17
N ARG A 137 -6.74 -1.59 -6.38
CA ARG A 137 -7.36 -2.89 -6.65
C ARG A 137 -6.41 -3.86 -7.37
N LEU A 138 -5.11 -3.71 -7.15
CA LEU A 138 -4.11 -4.59 -7.75
C LEU A 138 -4.22 -5.99 -7.16
N ARG A 139 -4.34 -7.01 -8.01
CA ARG A 139 -4.45 -8.42 -7.58
C ARG A 139 -3.13 -9.19 -7.68
N SER A 140 -2.15 -8.63 -8.38
CA SER A 140 -0.82 -9.20 -8.56
C SER A 140 0.21 -8.10 -8.64
N LEU A 141 1.48 -8.46 -8.41
CA LEU A 141 2.59 -7.56 -8.69
C LEU A 141 2.69 -7.31 -10.20
N ALA A 142 2.90 -6.05 -10.56
CA ALA A 142 3.31 -5.67 -11.91
C ALA A 142 4.81 -5.93 -12.09
N ARG A 143 5.33 -5.55 -13.25
CA ARG A 143 6.74 -5.75 -13.62
C ARG A 143 7.68 -4.73 -12.96
N PHE A 144 7.59 -4.60 -11.63
CA PHE A 144 8.35 -3.61 -10.86
C PHE A 144 9.87 -3.87 -10.92
N GLU A 145 10.30 -5.06 -11.33
CA GLU A 145 11.71 -5.42 -11.51
C GLU A 145 12.48 -4.49 -12.46
N HIS A 146 11.79 -3.75 -13.35
CA HIS A 146 12.39 -2.78 -14.27
C HIS A 146 12.64 -1.40 -13.64
N LEU A 147 12.08 -1.12 -12.46
CA LEU A 147 12.22 0.16 -11.75
C LEU A 147 13.49 0.18 -10.88
N THR A 148 14.65 0.03 -11.50
CA THR A 148 15.94 -0.19 -10.81
C THR A 148 16.43 0.99 -9.94
N GLN A 149 15.88 2.19 -10.13
CA GLN A 149 16.20 3.40 -9.35
C GLN A 149 15.25 3.62 -8.15
N LEU A 150 14.26 2.74 -7.97
CA LEU A 150 13.25 2.89 -6.94
C LEU A 150 13.85 2.71 -5.55
N LEU A 151 13.50 3.62 -4.64
CA LEU A 151 13.87 3.62 -3.23
C LEU A 151 12.71 3.14 -2.35
N GLU A 152 11.49 3.45 -2.74
CA GLU A 152 10.28 3.08 -1.99
C GLU A 152 9.21 2.55 -2.95
N LEU A 153 8.66 1.40 -2.59
CA LEU A 153 7.46 0.82 -3.19
C LEU A 153 6.40 0.60 -2.12
N ASN A 154 5.30 1.33 -2.21
CA ASN A 154 4.15 1.15 -1.33
C ASN A 154 2.94 0.65 -2.11
N LEU A 155 2.50 -0.57 -1.78
CA LEU A 155 1.35 -1.27 -2.34
C LEU A 155 0.34 -1.65 -1.25
N CYS A 156 0.37 -0.97 -0.09
CA CYS A 156 -0.52 -1.28 1.03
C CYS A 156 -2.00 -1.17 0.62
N ASP A 157 -2.89 -1.93 1.25
CA ASP A 157 -4.33 -1.90 0.96
C ASP A 157 -4.64 -2.14 -0.53
N ASN A 158 -4.11 -3.23 -1.07
CA ASN A 158 -4.47 -3.78 -2.38
C ASN A 158 -5.02 -5.21 -2.20
N LEU A 159 -5.15 -5.97 -3.28
CA LEU A 159 -5.75 -7.31 -3.28
C LEU A 159 -4.73 -8.38 -3.69
N ILE A 160 -3.43 -8.15 -3.40
CA ILE A 160 -2.35 -9.02 -3.84
C ILE A 160 -2.34 -10.31 -3.00
N GLU A 161 -2.35 -11.48 -3.65
CA GLU A 161 -2.38 -12.78 -2.95
C GLU A 161 -1.03 -13.49 -2.89
N VAL A 162 -0.17 -13.24 -3.88
CA VAL A 162 1.12 -13.93 -4.05
C VAL A 162 2.19 -12.91 -4.40
N VAL A 163 3.30 -12.98 -3.67
CA VAL A 163 4.47 -12.14 -3.91
C VAL A 163 5.70 -13.02 -4.10
N ALA A 164 6.22 -13.01 -5.33
CA ALA A 164 7.51 -13.58 -5.66
C ALA A 164 8.62 -12.61 -5.25
N LEU A 165 9.38 -12.95 -4.22
CA LEU A 165 10.43 -12.06 -3.68
C LEU A 165 11.53 -11.77 -4.73
N ASP A 166 11.72 -12.68 -5.69
CA ASP A 166 12.68 -12.55 -6.80
C ASP A 166 12.44 -11.28 -7.64
N THR A 167 11.20 -10.79 -7.73
CA THR A 167 10.84 -9.55 -8.45
C THR A 167 11.65 -8.36 -7.94
N PHE A 168 11.98 -8.32 -6.65
CA PHE A 168 12.68 -7.19 -6.04
C PHE A 168 14.21 -7.35 -6.05
N ALA A 169 14.73 -8.52 -6.40
CA ALA A 169 16.17 -8.82 -6.40
C ALA A 169 16.96 -7.93 -7.38
N THR A 170 16.31 -7.47 -8.45
CA THR A 170 16.91 -6.57 -9.46
C THR A 170 16.76 -5.09 -9.10
N MET A 171 16.27 -4.76 -7.91
CA MET A 171 16.04 -3.40 -7.43
C MET A 171 17.04 -3.05 -6.32
N PRO A 172 18.33 -2.85 -6.65
CA PRO A 172 19.41 -2.76 -5.65
C PRO A 172 19.29 -1.55 -4.72
N ASN A 173 18.54 -0.53 -5.12
CA ASN A 173 18.34 0.70 -4.37
C ASN A 173 17.10 0.68 -3.48
N LEU A 174 16.25 -0.38 -3.55
CA LEU A 174 15.00 -0.44 -2.80
C LEU A 174 15.29 -0.47 -1.30
N ARG A 175 14.77 0.53 -0.58
CA ARG A 175 14.94 0.70 0.87
C ARG A 175 13.69 0.35 1.64
N GLN A 176 12.53 0.64 1.06
CA GLN A 176 11.24 0.42 1.70
C GLN A 176 10.32 -0.37 0.78
N LEU A 177 9.81 -1.49 1.29
CA LEU A 177 8.82 -2.32 0.64
C LEU A 177 7.62 -2.47 1.58
N ILE A 178 6.51 -1.85 1.22
CA ILE A 178 5.30 -1.76 2.05
C ILE A 178 4.18 -2.50 1.34
N LEU A 179 3.74 -3.60 1.93
CA LEU A 179 2.76 -4.56 1.37
C LEU A 179 1.65 -4.87 2.38
N CYS A 180 1.46 -4.00 3.38
CA CYS A 180 0.43 -4.19 4.40
C CYS A 180 -1.00 -4.25 3.83
N GLY A 181 -1.96 -4.80 4.57
CA GLY A 181 -3.38 -4.76 4.20
C GLY A 181 -3.68 -5.42 2.85
N ASN A 182 -2.89 -6.42 2.45
CA ASN A 182 -3.13 -7.20 1.24
C ASN A 182 -3.67 -8.58 1.61
N HIS A 183 -3.83 -9.45 0.61
CA HIS A 183 -4.33 -10.80 0.80
C HIS A 183 -3.20 -11.86 0.69
N ILE A 184 -1.97 -11.48 1.05
CA ILE A 184 -0.78 -12.28 0.76
C ILE A 184 -0.78 -13.54 1.62
N LYS A 185 -0.83 -14.69 0.96
CA LYS A 185 -0.72 -16.02 1.58
C LYS A 185 0.70 -16.59 1.44
N THR A 186 1.38 -16.19 0.36
CA THR A 186 2.72 -16.66 0.02
C THR A 186 3.61 -15.49 -0.33
N PHE A 187 4.69 -15.30 0.45
CA PHE A 187 5.73 -14.31 0.20
C PHE A 187 7.09 -15.01 0.22
N GLY A 188 7.74 -15.14 -0.94
CA GLY A 188 9.04 -15.82 -1.04
C GLY A 188 9.48 -16.13 -2.46
N SER A 189 10.67 -16.70 -2.61
CA SER A 189 11.18 -17.25 -3.87
C SER A 189 10.86 -18.74 -3.97
N SER A 190 10.60 -19.22 -5.19
CA SER A 190 10.38 -20.63 -5.46
C SER A 190 11.67 -21.44 -5.60
N THR A 191 12.83 -20.80 -5.85
CA THR A 191 14.04 -21.51 -6.27
C THR A 191 15.32 -21.11 -5.54
N ALA A 192 15.50 -19.85 -5.13
CA ALA A 192 16.79 -19.34 -4.66
C ALA A 192 16.69 -18.50 -3.37
N VAL A 193 17.85 -18.22 -2.77
CA VAL A 193 17.96 -17.18 -1.73
C VAL A 193 17.93 -15.83 -2.42
N VAL A 194 17.11 -14.91 -1.92
CA VAL A 194 16.96 -13.56 -2.46
C VAL A 194 17.70 -12.55 -1.58
N LEU A 195 18.60 -11.79 -2.19
CA LEU A 195 19.34 -10.70 -1.57
C LEU A 195 18.68 -9.36 -1.91
N LEU A 196 18.26 -8.60 -0.90
CA LEU A 196 17.87 -7.19 -1.06
C LEU A 196 18.85 -6.33 -0.27
N PRO A 197 19.91 -5.81 -0.92
CA PRO A 197 21.07 -5.27 -0.23
C PRO A 197 20.81 -3.94 0.49
N SER A 198 19.82 -3.17 0.05
CA SER A 198 19.52 -1.84 0.59
C SER A 198 18.22 -1.79 1.40
N LEU A 199 17.49 -2.91 1.51
CA LEU A 199 16.18 -2.92 2.14
C LEU A 199 16.33 -2.70 3.65
N THR A 200 15.74 -1.62 4.14
CA THR A 200 15.77 -1.21 5.56
C THR A 200 14.41 -1.39 6.24
N HIS A 201 13.32 -1.32 5.48
CA HIS A 201 11.95 -1.43 6.01
C HIS A 201 11.13 -2.40 5.16
N LEU A 202 10.54 -3.39 5.82
CA LEU A 202 9.61 -4.35 5.23
C LEU A 202 8.34 -4.43 6.07
N ASP A 203 7.21 -4.02 5.50
CA ASP A 203 5.90 -4.15 6.15
C ASP A 203 5.02 -5.14 5.39
N LEU A 204 4.70 -6.25 6.04
CA LEU A 204 3.81 -7.33 5.59
C LEU A 204 2.58 -7.45 6.51
N GLY A 205 2.31 -6.45 7.34
CA GLY A 205 1.24 -6.52 8.34
C GLY A 205 -0.18 -6.59 7.73
N GLY A 206 -1.12 -7.25 8.38
CA GLY A 206 -2.50 -7.35 7.88
C GLY A 206 -2.59 -8.16 6.59
N ASN A 207 -1.97 -9.34 6.59
CA ASN A 207 -1.98 -10.30 5.47
C ASN A 207 -2.41 -11.69 5.99
N PHE A 208 -2.30 -12.73 5.17
CA PHE A 208 -2.69 -14.11 5.52
C PHE A 208 -1.49 -15.06 5.57
N LEU A 209 -0.31 -14.57 5.93
CA LEU A 209 0.90 -15.38 6.01
C LEU A 209 0.81 -16.38 7.17
N THR A 210 1.04 -17.66 6.90
CA THR A 210 1.08 -18.72 7.93
C THR A 210 2.49 -19.05 8.40
N ARG A 211 3.49 -18.68 7.59
CA ARG A 211 4.92 -18.84 7.88
C ARG A 211 5.74 -17.82 7.10
N LEU A 212 6.98 -17.58 7.55
CA LEU A 212 7.97 -16.78 6.83
C LEU A 212 9.07 -17.71 6.29
N PRO A 213 9.37 -17.73 4.97
CA PRO A 213 10.47 -18.54 4.42
C PRO A 213 11.82 -17.84 4.61
N LEU A 214 12.19 -17.64 5.88
CA LEU A 214 13.36 -16.86 6.33
C LEU A 214 14.68 -17.41 5.77
N GLU A 215 14.76 -18.71 5.46
CA GLU A 215 15.95 -19.34 4.89
C GLU A 215 16.30 -18.77 3.51
N ARG A 216 15.29 -18.24 2.82
CA ARG A 216 15.40 -17.65 1.48
C ARG A 216 15.61 -16.14 1.52
N TRP A 217 15.52 -15.49 2.68
CA TRP A 217 15.64 -14.04 2.79
C TRP A 217 17.05 -13.67 3.23
N GLN A 218 17.73 -12.86 2.44
CA GLN A 218 18.99 -12.23 2.81
C GLN A 218 18.81 -10.71 2.77
N LEU A 219 18.51 -10.11 3.92
CA LEU A 219 18.18 -8.68 4.05
C LEU A 219 19.15 -8.02 5.04
N PRO A 220 20.44 -7.84 4.66
CA PRO A 220 21.50 -7.47 5.60
C PRO A 220 21.35 -6.07 6.20
N GLN A 221 20.58 -5.20 5.57
CA GLN A 221 20.33 -3.83 6.00
C GLN A 221 18.96 -3.64 6.67
N LEU A 222 18.20 -4.71 6.90
CA LEU A 222 16.85 -4.60 7.45
C LEU A 222 16.88 -4.08 8.89
N ILE A 223 16.16 -2.99 9.13
CA ILE A 223 16.06 -2.30 10.42
C ILE A 223 14.67 -2.52 11.04
N ASN A 224 13.62 -2.44 10.21
CA ASN A 224 12.23 -2.57 10.64
C ASN A 224 11.54 -3.70 9.87
N LEU A 225 10.98 -4.65 10.61
CA LEU A 225 10.15 -5.72 10.08
C LEU A 225 8.79 -5.71 10.78
N SER A 226 7.73 -5.54 10.02
CA SER A 226 6.34 -5.72 10.49
C SER A 226 5.73 -6.94 9.79
N VAL A 227 5.29 -7.91 10.58
CA VAL A 227 4.48 -9.07 10.20
C VAL A 227 3.22 -9.15 11.06
N ARG A 228 2.83 -8.02 11.67
CA ARG A 228 1.67 -7.92 12.54
C ARG A 228 0.41 -8.43 11.86
N ASP A 229 -0.52 -9.02 12.60
CA ASP A 229 -1.85 -9.39 12.08
C ASP A 229 -1.76 -10.26 10.82
N ASN A 230 -1.05 -11.36 11.00
CA ASN A 230 -0.98 -12.47 10.08
C ASN A 230 -1.47 -13.74 10.80
N LEU A 231 -1.25 -14.90 10.18
CA LEU A 231 -1.64 -16.20 10.71
C LEU A 231 -0.41 -17.02 11.13
N LEU A 232 0.68 -16.36 11.52
CA LEU A 232 1.92 -17.04 11.90
C LEU A 232 1.69 -17.85 13.18
N THR A 233 2.16 -19.10 13.17
CA THR A 233 2.10 -20.00 14.34
C THR A 233 3.45 -20.24 15.00
N ALA A 234 4.54 -19.97 14.28
CA ALA A 234 5.89 -20.08 14.78
C ALA A 234 6.78 -18.97 14.22
N LEU A 235 7.87 -18.68 14.92
CA LEU A 235 8.86 -17.67 14.54
C LEU A 235 10.27 -18.15 14.91
N ASP A 236 11.10 -18.43 13.91
CA ASP A 236 12.51 -18.80 14.14
C ASP A 236 13.34 -17.55 14.43
N SER A 237 13.46 -17.25 15.72
CA SER A 237 14.13 -16.05 16.20
C SER A 237 15.64 -16.09 15.95
N SER A 238 16.22 -17.30 16.01
CA SER A 238 17.63 -17.54 15.72
C SER A 238 18.00 -17.21 14.27
N LEU A 239 17.11 -17.55 13.34
CA LEU A 239 17.29 -17.29 11.92
C LEU A 239 17.05 -15.82 11.58
N ILE A 240 16.07 -15.17 12.22
CA ILE A 240 15.82 -13.73 12.09
C ILE A 240 17.08 -12.93 12.41
N VAL A 241 17.71 -13.17 13.58
CA VAL A 241 18.92 -12.40 13.97
C VAL A 241 20.13 -12.71 13.08
N ARG A 242 20.17 -13.89 12.46
CA ARG A 242 21.24 -14.25 11.50
C ARG A 242 21.03 -13.57 10.14
N ARG A 243 19.80 -13.51 9.65
CA ARG A 243 19.47 -12.95 8.32
C ARG A 243 19.36 -11.43 8.34
N PHE A 244 18.94 -10.85 9.47
CA PHE A 244 18.69 -9.43 9.66
C PHE A 244 19.55 -8.89 10.83
N PRO A 245 20.88 -8.82 10.67
CA PRO A 245 21.79 -8.50 11.76
C PRO A 245 21.65 -7.06 12.28
N LEU A 246 21.01 -6.16 11.52
CA LEU A 246 20.77 -4.77 11.87
C LEU A 246 19.33 -4.49 12.33
N LEU A 247 18.52 -5.54 12.55
CA LEU A 247 17.13 -5.38 12.95
C LEU A 247 17.04 -4.66 14.29
N ARG A 248 16.20 -3.63 14.35
CA ARG A 248 15.95 -2.82 15.56
C ARG A 248 14.51 -2.89 16.02
N ILE A 249 13.57 -3.02 15.08
CA ILE A 249 12.14 -3.04 15.35
C ILE A 249 11.52 -4.26 14.70
N LEU A 250 10.81 -5.06 15.50
CA LEU A 250 10.02 -6.22 15.04
C LEU A 250 8.59 -6.14 15.58
N ASP A 251 7.60 -5.98 14.71
CA ASP A 251 6.21 -6.14 15.08
C ASP A 251 5.66 -7.46 14.55
N ALA A 252 5.45 -8.43 15.45
CA ALA A 252 4.79 -9.70 15.17
C ALA A 252 3.50 -9.87 15.99
N SER A 253 2.93 -8.76 16.48
CA SER A 253 1.67 -8.76 17.23
C SER A 253 0.51 -9.28 16.38
N ALA A 254 -0.58 -9.66 17.03
CA ALA A 254 -1.78 -10.21 16.38
C ALA A 254 -1.54 -11.43 15.47
N ASN A 255 -0.54 -12.25 15.81
CA ASN A 255 -0.36 -13.59 15.26
C ASN A 255 -0.82 -14.66 16.26
N ALA A 256 -0.71 -15.94 15.88
CA ALA A 256 -1.06 -17.10 16.69
C ALA A 256 0.19 -17.90 17.09
N LEU A 257 1.27 -17.21 17.46
CA LEU A 257 2.55 -17.85 17.80
C LEU A 257 2.41 -18.80 18.99
N ASP A 258 2.98 -19.99 18.88
CA ASP A 258 3.09 -20.94 19.98
C ASP A 258 4.02 -20.44 21.10
N CYS A 259 3.94 -21.08 22.27
CA CYS A 259 4.68 -20.63 23.44
C CYS A 259 6.18 -20.84 23.37
N HIS A 260 6.59 -21.86 22.63
CA HIS A 260 8.00 -22.09 22.39
C HIS A 260 8.60 -20.92 21.62
N SER A 261 8.01 -20.57 20.48
CA SER A 261 8.40 -19.45 19.62
C SER A 261 8.32 -18.12 20.36
N TYR A 262 7.27 -17.90 21.17
CA TYR A 262 7.14 -16.69 21.99
C TYR A 262 8.30 -16.56 22.99
N HIS A 263 8.60 -17.60 23.77
CA HIS A 263 9.67 -17.56 24.76
C HIS A 263 11.06 -17.42 24.12
N GLU A 264 11.31 -18.13 23.02
CA GLU A 264 12.56 -18.01 22.26
C GLU A 264 12.74 -16.60 21.70
N ALA A 265 11.67 -16.01 21.15
CA ALA A 265 11.66 -14.64 20.64
C ALA A 265 11.99 -13.63 21.73
N LEU A 266 11.34 -13.72 22.90
CA LEU A 266 11.64 -12.82 24.03
C LEU A 266 13.10 -12.91 24.44
N GLN A 267 13.64 -14.12 24.63
CA GLN A 267 15.05 -14.29 25.02
C GLN A 267 16.00 -13.72 23.96
N THR A 268 15.75 -14.03 22.70
CA THR A 268 16.62 -13.64 21.58
C THR A 268 16.60 -12.13 21.36
N PHE A 269 15.43 -11.51 21.30
CA PHE A 269 15.26 -10.10 20.97
C PHE A 269 15.61 -9.18 22.13
N VAL A 270 15.36 -9.58 23.38
CA VAL A 270 15.85 -8.85 24.57
C VAL A 270 17.38 -8.83 24.60
N ASN A 271 18.04 -9.98 24.40
CA ASN A 271 19.51 -10.05 24.36
C ASN A 271 20.13 -9.21 23.25
N ARG A 272 19.38 -8.96 22.16
CA ARG A 272 19.81 -8.14 21.03
C ARG A 272 19.33 -6.68 21.12
N SER A 273 18.63 -6.29 22.18
CA SER A 273 18.03 -4.95 22.33
C SER A 273 17.12 -4.56 21.16
N VAL A 274 16.42 -5.54 20.57
CA VAL A 274 15.43 -5.31 19.51
C VAL A 274 14.11 -4.92 20.18
N VAL A 275 13.57 -3.77 19.79
CA VAL A 275 12.22 -3.36 20.17
C VAL A 275 11.24 -4.30 19.48
N HIS A 276 10.48 -5.06 20.27
CA HIS A 276 9.59 -6.08 19.72
C HIS A 276 8.17 -5.94 20.28
N LEU A 277 7.20 -6.15 19.40
CA LEU A 277 5.78 -6.25 19.74
C LEU A 277 5.33 -7.67 19.40
N ILE A 278 5.17 -8.51 20.42
CA ILE A 278 4.78 -9.92 20.26
C ILE A 278 3.73 -10.24 21.32
N ASP A 279 2.61 -10.78 20.89
CA ASP A 279 1.48 -11.06 21.77
C ASP A 279 1.62 -12.41 22.47
N ARG A 280 1.23 -12.46 23.75
CA ARG A 280 1.19 -13.68 24.57
C ARG A 280 -0.07 -14.53 24.34
N ARG A 281 -0.91 -14.22 23.35
CA ARG A 281 -2.31 -14.70 23.27
C ARG A 281 -2.50 -16.23 23.35
N MET A 282 -1.51 -17.02 22.92
CA MET A 282 -1.57 -18.49 22.94
C MET A 282 -0.93 -19.12 24.18
N CYS A 283 -0.25 -18.33 25.02
CA CYS A 283 0.38 -18.79 26.25
C CYS A 283 -0.48 -18.51 27.46
N SER A 284 -1.57 -19.29 27.55
CA SER A 284 -2.25 -19.51 28.82
C SER A 284 -1.29 -20.18 29.81
N VAL A 285 -1.44 -19.86 31.08
CA VAL A 285 -0.51 -20.12 32.18
C VAL A 285 -0.56 -21.58 32.68
N ASP A 286 -1.23 -22.49 31.98
CA ASP A 286 -1.52 -23.84 32.52
C ASP A 286 -0.41 -24.88 32.31
N ASP A 287 0.64 -24.58 31.53
CA ASP A 287 1.80 -25.48 31.41
C ASP A 287 2.83 -25.34 32.55
N ALA A 288 2.54 -24.51 33.56
CA ALA A 288 3.38 -24.35 34.74
C ALA A 288 3.20 -25.44 35.83
N ILE A 289 2.34 -26.46 35.62
CA ILE A 289 2.05 -27.51 36.63
C ILE A 289 2.42 -28.93 36.16
N VAL A 290 3.22 -29.10 35.10
CA VAL A 290 3.73 -30.43 34.72
C VAL A 290 5.26 -30.43 34.60
N LEU A 291 5.93 -30.02 35.66
CA LEU A 291 7.31 -30.40 35.96
C LEU A 291 7.40 -30.78 37.44
N ASP A 292 6.64 -31.80 37.85
CA ASP A 292 6.95 -32.68 38.98
C ASP A 292 5.88 -33.78 39.11
N ARG A 293 5.94 -34.79 38.24
CA ARG A 293 5.31 -36.10 38.51
C ARG A 293 6.25 -37.24 38.11
N GLU A 294 7.47 -37.17 38.60
CA GLU A 294 8.31 -38.35 38.85
C GLU A 294 8.45 -38.59 40.35
N ALA A 295 7.33 -38.61 41.10
CA ALA A 295 7.28 -39.17 42.45
C ALA A 295 5.83 -39.25 42.96
N ALA A 296 5.12 -40.34 42.65
CA ALA A 296 4.19 -41.02 43.57
C ALA A 296 3.28 -42.02 42.83
N GLY A 297 3.45 -43.30 43.17
CA GLY A 297 2.35 -44.13 43.67
C GLY A 297 1.24 -44.54 42.70
N ARG A 298 1.23 -45.85 42.39
CA ARG A 298 0.08 -46.65 41.98
C ARG A 298 -1.21 -46.28 42.71
N THR A 299 -2.32 -46.10 41.98
CA THR A 299 -3.65 -46.64 42.33
C THR A 299 -4.54 -46.72 41.09
N ASN A 300 -5.16 -47.89 40.91
CA ASN A 300 -6.24 -48.16 39.96
C ASN A 300 -7.48 -47.31 40.28
N GLY A 301 -8.14 -46.77 39.25
CA GLY A 301 -9.46 -46.15 39.37
C GLY A 301 -10.07 -45.92 37.99
N ILE A 302 -11.13 -46.67 37.68
CA ILE A 302 -11.97 -46.54 36.48
C ILE A 302 -12.79 -45.25 36.60
N ILE A 303 -12.80 -44.40 35.57
CA ILE A 303 -13.67 -43.20 35.45
C ILE A 303 -14.33 -43.22 34.06
N PRO A 304 -15.62 -42.85 33.90
CA PRO A 304 -16.43 -43.18 32.72
C PRO A 304 -16.25 -42.23 31.53
N GLU A 305 -16.40 -42.78 30.33
CA GLU A 305 -16.49 -42.07 29.05
C GLU A 305 -17.90 -41.44 28.87
N ASP A 306 -18.06 -40.13 29.12
CA ASP A 306 -19.15 -39.33 28.49
C ASP A 306 -18.90 -37.80 28.47
N GLY A 307 -17.64 -37.35 28.37
CA GLY A 307 -17.28 -35.92 28.37
C GLY A 307 -16.93 -35.31 27.01
N GLY A 308 -16.80 -36.12 25.96
CA GLY A 308 -16.14 -35.71 24.70
C GLY A 308 -16.97 -34.83 23.77
N THR A 309 -18.30 -34.94 23.81
CA THR A 309 -19.23 -34.22 22.91
C THR A 309 -19.49 -32.78 23.37
N THR A 310 -19.65 -32.56 24.67
CA THR A 310 -19.90 -31.23 25.26
C THR A 310 -18.69 -30.31 25.10
N VAL A 311 -17.48 -30.84 25.35
CA VAL A 311 -16.22 -30.10 25.18
C VAL A 311 -15.97 -29.74 23.70
N MET A 312 -16.29 -30.63 22.75
CA MET A 312 -16.17 -30.31 21.32
C MET A 312 -17.16 -29.23 20.87
N VAL A 313 -18.39 -29.20 21.42
CA VAL A 313 -19.39 -28.17 21.10
C VAL A 313 -19.00 -26.83 21.70
N GLU A 314 -18.45 -26.80 22.92
CA GLU A 314 -17.92 -25.57 23.53
C GLU A 314 -16.70 -25.03 22.79
N VAL A 315 -15.77 -25.90 22.36
CA VAL A 315 -14.61 -25.50 21.52
C VAL A 315 -15.08 -24.98 20.16
N ARG A 316 -16.14 -25.54 19.58
CA ARG A 316 -16.72 -25.06 18.32
C ARG A 316 -17.34 -23.67 18.49
N HIS A 317 -18.14 -23.45 19.53
CA HIS A 317 -18.71 -22.14 19.83
C HIS A 317 -17.67 -21.11 20.25
N LEU A 318 -16.57 -21.53 20.89
CA LEU A 318 -15.45 -20.65 21.18
C LEU A 318 -14.71 -20.26 19.89
N LYS A 319 -14.47 -21.20 18.98
CA LYS A 319 -13.90 -20.94 17.66
C LYS A 319 -14.78 -20.00 16.82
N GLU A 320 -16.09 -20.17 16.85
CA GLU A 320 -17.03 -19.27 16.16
C GLU A 320 -17.04 -17.86 16.77
N ARG A 321 -16.98 -17.72 18.10
CA ARG A 321 -16.87 -16.42 18.79
C ARG A 321 -15.54 -15.74 18.51
N ILE A 322 -14.44 -16.49 18.51
CA ILE A 322 -13.11 -15.98 18.14
C ILE A 322 -13.11 -15.53 16.67
N PHE A 323 -13.70 -16.31 15.78
CA PHE A 323 -13.82 -15.97 14.36
C PHE A 323 -14.65 -14.69 14.14
N LEU A 324 -15.77 -14.55 14.84
CA LEU A 324 -16.59 -13.33 14.81
C LEU A 324 -15.86 -12.12 15.40
N GLN A 325 -15.18 -12.28 16.55
CA GLN A 325 -14.34 -11.23 17.12
C GLN A 325 -13.19 -10.83 16.20
N GLN A 326 -12.52 -11.80 15.56
CA GLN A 326 -11.50 -11.51 14.55
C GLN A 326 -12.07 -10.72 13.39
N ARG A 327 -13.29 -11.03 12.93
CA ARG A 327 -13.96 -10.27 11.87
C ARG A 327 -14.27 -8.83 12.30
N THR A 328 -14.74 -8.63 13.54
CA THR A 328 -14.99 -7.28 14.08
C THR A 328 -13.69 -6.50 14.28
N ILE A 329 -12.62 -7.15 14.76
CA ILE A 329 -11.29 -6.55 14.90
C ILE A 329 -10.72 -6.17 13.54
N GLN A 330 -10.88 -7.02 12.52
CA GLN A 330 -10.48 -6.72 11.14
C GLN A 330 -11.25 -5.51 10.59
N GLN A 331 -12.54 -5.40 10.91
CA GLN A 331 -13.36 -4.26 10.49
C GLN A 331 -12.94 -2.96 11.21
N GLN A 332 -12.67 -3.01 12.52
CA GLN A 332 -12.14 -1.87 13.28
C GLN A 332 -10.72 -1.50 12.85
N ARG A 333 -9.87 -2.47 12.50
CA ARG A 333 -8.56 -2.23 11.89
C ARG A 333 -8.68 -1.50 10.57
N MET A 334 -9.66 -1.84 9.74
CA MET A 334 -9.95 -1.12 8.51
C MET A 334 -10.30 0.35 8.77
N GLU A 335 -11.09 0.64 9.81
CA GLU A 335 -11.41 2.01 10.22
C GLU A 335 -10.19 2.75 10.79
N ILE A 336 -9.35 2.08 11.58
CA ILE A 336 -8.10 2.64 12.10
C ILE A 336 -7.10 2.90 10.96
N GLU A 337 -6.99 2.00 9.98
CA GLU A 337 -6.17 2.20 8.79
C GLU A 337 -6.74 3.31 7.90
N GLN A 338 -8.06 3.52 7.87
CA GLN A 338 -8.66 4.69 7.24
C GLN A 338 -8.36 6.00 8.00
N LEU A 339 -8.27 5.96 9.32
CA LEU A 339 -7.82 7.11 10.13
C LEU A 339 -6.32 7.37 9.97
N ARG A 340 -5.48 6.32 9.96
CA ARG A 340 -4.05 6.39 9.61
C ARG A 340 -3.85 6.85 8.18
N ALA A 341 -4.75 6.51 7.25
CA ALA A 341 -4.75 6.99 5.88
C ALA A 341 -4.95 8.50 5.80
N ASN A 342 -5.87 9.02 6.62
CA ASN A 342 -6.08 10.46 6.73
C ASN A 342 -4.87 11.15 7.37
N LEU A 343 -4.26 10.54 8.39
CA LEU A 343 -3.03 11.05 9.02
C LEU A 343 -1.82 11.00 8.07
N THR A 344 -1.66 9.93 7.30
CA THR A 344 -0.61 9.79 6.27
C THR A 344 -0.83 10.71 5.09
N THR A 345 -2.08 11.08 4.75
CA THR A 345 -2.34 12.14 3.76
C THR A 345 -1.84 13.48 4.29
N LEU A 346 -2.01 13.75 5.59
CA LEU A 346 -1.45 14.93 6.25
C LEU A 346 0.08 14.87 6.28
N MET A 347 0.66 13.71 6.60
CA MET A 347 2.11 13.52 6.58
C MET A 347 2.68 13.58 5.17
N GLU A 348 2.00 13.08 4.13
CA GLU A 348 2.39 13.22 2.73
C GLU A 348 2.36 14.69 2.30
N GLN A 349 1.34 15.44 2.73
CA GLN A 349 1.31 16.90 2.56
C GLN A 349 2.48 17.58 3.30
N PHE A 350 2.90 17.08 4.46
CA PHE A 350 4.04 17.60 5.25
C PHE A 350 5.42 17.20 4.69
N ASP A 351 5.60 15.96 4.25
CA ASP A 351 6.80 15.41 3.58
C ASP A 351 7.05 16.11 2.23
N LEU A 352 6.01 16.70 1.64
CA LEU A 352 6.11 17.54 0.45
C LEU A 352 6.51 18.99 0.77
N VAL A 353 6.28 19.46 2.00
CA VAL A 353 6.71 20.79 2.49
C VAL A 353 8.15 20.76 3.02
N ALA A 354 8.56 19.63 3.61
CA ALA A 354 9.94 19.39 3.99
C ALA A 354 10.71 18.87 2.76
N GLY A 355 11.67 19.64 2.24
CA GLY A 355 12.51 19.18 1.11
C GLY A 355 13.19 17.82 1.37
N PRO A 356 13.95 17.27 0.39
CA PRO A 356 14.48 15.88 0.40
C PRO A 356 15.43 15.52 1.57
N ALA A 357 15.61 16.41 2.55
CA ALA A 357 16.46 16.25 3.72
C ALA A 357 15.72 15.88 5.02
N ARG A 358 14.38 15.67 5.02
CA ARG A 358 13.64 15.42 6.28
C ARG A 358 12.58 14.32 6.26
N ALA A 359 12.74 13.30 5.41
CA ALA A 359 12.19 11.97 5.73
C ALA A 359 13.09 11.28 6.79
N LEU A 360 13.26 11.94 7.93
CA LEU A 360 13.61 11.31 9.20
C LEU A 360 12.28 11.23 9.95
N ASP A 361 11.58 10.14 9.68
CA ASP A 361 10.88 9.32 10.68
C ASP A 361 10.33 9.99 11.95
N PRO A 362 9.02 9.85 12.24
CA PRO A 362 8.55 9.87 13.61
C PRO A 362 7.91 8.55 14.07
N PHE A 363 8.16 7.40 13.44
CA PHE A 363 7.81 6.07 13.93
C PHE A 363 8.94 5.02 13.86
#